data_AF-A0A060CPD7-F1
#
_entry.id   AF-A0A060CPD7-F1
#
_cell.length_a   1.000
_cell.length_b   1.000
_cell.length_c   1.000
_cell.angle_alpha   90.00
_cell.angle_beta   90.00
_cell.angle_gamma   90.00
#
_symmetry.space_group_name_H-M   'P 1'
#
loop_
_entity.id
_entity.type
_entity.pdbx_description
1 polymer ?
#
loop_
_entity_poly.entity_id
_entity_poly.type
_entity_poly.pdbx_seq_one_letter_code
_entity_poly.pdbx_strand_id
1 'polypeptide(L)'
;MKMASKYGFEILIDLHGLKGSQNGQDHSGRVGKANWFRFKQYREDSIEILEKIAKRYAGHPKFWGLQIINEPPVKLFNCKLRK
;
A
#
# COMPACT_ATOMS: atom_id res chain seq x y z
N MET A 1 14.73 2.96 -9.07
CA MET A 1 15.99 2.28 -8.71
C MET A 1 17.24 2.99 -9.23
N LYS A 2 17.49 3.13 -10.55
CA LYS A 2 18.71 3.78 -11.10
C LYS A 2 19.03 5.16 -10.51
N MET A 3 18.02 6.04 -10.41
CA MET A 3 18.21 7.39 -9.84
C MET A 3 18.54 7.35 -8.34
N ALA A 4 17.89 6.45 -7.60
CA ALA A 4 18.22 6.24 -6.19
C ALA A 4 19.64 5.69 -6.01
N SER A 5 20.11 4.79 -6.89
CA SER A 5 21.51 4.38 -6.91
C SER A 5 22.45 5.55 -7.18
N LYS A 6 22.12 6.40 -8.17
CA LYS A 6 22.94 7.55 -8.56
C LYS A 6 23.14 8.55 -7.42
N TYR A 7 22.09 8.79 -6.64
CA TYR A 7 22.10 9.81 -5.59
C TYR A 7 22.16 9.26 -4.16
N GLY A 8 22.38 7.95 -4.00
CA GLY A 8 22.54 7.34 -2.69
C GLY A 8 21.25 7.20 -1.87
N PHE A 9 20.06 7.29 -2.48
CA PHE A 9 18.78 7.11 -1.79
C PHE A 9 18.39 5.64 -1.65
N GLU A 10 17.60 5.34 -0.63
CA GLU A 10 16.85 4.09 -0.52
C GLU A 10 15.39 4.32 -0.93
N ILE A 11 14.68 3.25 -1.30
CA ILE A 11 13.32 3.33 -1.85
C ILE A 11 12.36 2.48 -1.02
N LEU A 12 11.36 3.14 -0.43
CA LEU A 12 10.10 2.52 -0.02
C LEU A 12 9.17 2.46 -1.23
N ILE A 13 8.69 1.28 -1.60
CA ILE A 13 7.62 1.15 -2.60
C ILE A 13 6.29 1.13 -1.87
N ASP A 14 5.35 2.00 -2.25
CA ASP A 14 4.01 2.08 -1.66
C ASP A 14 2.93 1.59 -2.61
N LEU A 15 2.12 0.63 -2.14
CA LEU A 15 0.89 0.24 -2.82
C LEU A 15 -0.24 1.21 -2.44
N HIS A 16 -0.19 2.38 -3.10
CA HIS A 16 -0.99 3.55 -2.73
C HIS A 16 -2.50 3.40 -2.98
N GLY A 17 -2.87 2.71 -4.06
CA GLY A 17 -4.24 2.49 -4.48
C GLY A 17 -4.55 1.01 -4.60
N LEU A 18 -5.65 0.58 -3.97
CA LEU A 18 -6.09 -0.81 -3.95
C LEU A 18 -7.40 -0.99 -4.71
N LYS A 19 -7.59 -2.19 -5.29
CA LYS A 19 -8.81 -2.50 -6.04
C LYS A 19 -10.05 -2.32 -5.16
N GLY A 20 -11.01 -1.55 -5.66
CA GLY A 20 -12.22 -1.21 -4.92
C GLY A 20 -12.03 -0.11 -3.88
N SER A 21 -10.86 0.53 -3.80
CA SER A 21 -10.46 1.50 -2.79
C SER A 21 -10.41 0.97 -1.36
N GLN A 22 -9.36 1.35 -0.66
CA GLN A 22 -9.17 1.08 0.76
C GLN A 22 -9.79 2.16 1.66
N ASN A 23 -9.93 3.41 1.21
CA ASN A 23 -10.39 4.50 2.09
C ASN A 23 -11.49 5.38 1.48
N GLY A 24 -11.85 5.17 0.22
CA GLY A 24 -12.87 5.94 -0.49
C GLY A 24 -12.44 7.32 -0.94
N GLN A 25 -11.16 7.68 -0.82
CA GLN A 25 -10.64 8.99 -1.20
C GLN A 25 -10.20 9.01 -2.67
N ASP A 26 -10.08 10.19 -3.24
CA ASP A 26 -9.65 10.41 -4.63
C ASP A 26 -8.29 9.76 -4.93
N HIS A 27 -7.32 9.91 -4.03
CA HIS A 27 -5.96 9.37 -4.20
C HIS A 27 -5.88 7.84 -4.18
N SER A 28 -6.91 7.15 -3.69
CA SER A 28 -7.00 5.68 -3.76
C SER A 28 -7.40 5.15 -5.15
N GLY A 29 -7.68 6.03 -6.10
CA GLY A 29 -8.10 5.71 -7.47
C GLY A 29 -9.60 5.45 -7.64
N ARG A 30 -10.38 5.37 -6.54
CA ARG A 30 -11.84 5.31 -6.59
C ARG A 30 -12.48 6.00 -5.38
N VAL A 31 -13.19 7.09 -5.66
CA VAL A 31 -13.97 7.84 -4.65
C VAL A 31 -15.18 7.03 -4.17
N GLY A 32 -15.50 7.12 -2.88
CA GLY A 32 -16.73 6.62 -2.28
C GLY A 32 -16.52 5.45 -1.31
N LYS A 33 -17.06 4.27 -1.63
CA LYS A 33 -17.00 3.12 -0.72
C LYS A 33 -15.62 2.46 -0.74
N ALA A 34 -15.07 2.19 0.45
CA ALA A 34 -13.90 1.34 0.66
C ALA A 34 -14.26 -0.16 0.45
N ASN A 35 -14.39 -0.58 -0.81
CA ASN A 35 -14.81 -1.94 -1.16
C ASN A 35 -13.69 -2.97 -1.02
N TRP A 36 -12.42 -2.55 -0.90
CA TRP A 36 -11.30 -3.47 -0.69
C TRP A 36 -11.53 -4.41 0.51
N PHE A 37 -12.09 -3.89 1.61
CA PHE A 37 -12.42 -4.68 2.80
C PHE A 37 -13.63 -5.62 2.63
N ARG A 38 -14.47 -5.39 1.62
CA ARG A 38 -15.74 -6.11 1.43
C ARG A 38 -15.58 -7.38 0.59
N PHE A 39 -14.59 -7.41 -0.29
CA PHE A 39 -14.42 -8.52 -1.24
C PHE A 39 -13.08 -9.23 -1.00
N LYS A 40 -13.13 -10.53 -0.67
CA LYS A 40 -11.94 -11.36 -0.47
C LYS A 40 -11.00 -11.32 -1.67
N GLN A 41 -11.54 -11.43 -2.88
CA GLN A 41 -10.79 -11.36 -4.13
C GLN A 41 -9.94 -10.08 -4.25
N TYR A 42 -10.43 -8.92 -3.79
CA TYR A 42 -9.67 -7.68 -3.91
C TYR A 42 -8.43 -7.68 -3.01
N ARG A 43 -8.51 -8.36 -1.86
CA ARG A 43 -7.36 -8.58 -0.98
C ARG A 43 -6.38 -9.58 -1.59
N GLU A 44 -6.87 -10.66 -2.17
CA GLU A 44 -6.04 -11.67 -2.87
C GLU A 44 -5.29 -11.04 -4.06
N ASP A 45 -5.97 -10.23 -4.88
CA ASP A 45 -5.36 -9.48 -5.97
C ASP A 45 -4.23 -8.56 -5.46
N SER A 46 -4.43 -7.93 -4.29
CA SER A 46 -3.44 -7.04 -3.69
C SER A 46 -2.22 -7.82 -3.20
N ILE A 47 -2.41 -8.99 -2.58
CA ILE A 47 -1.33 -9.88 -2.15
C ILE A 47 -0.52 -10.35 -3.36
N GLU A 48 -1.18 -10.72 -4.46
CA GLU A 48 -0.50 -11.14 -5.68
C GLU A 48 0.39 -10.01 -6.26
N ILE A 49 -0.10 -8.78 -6.25
CA ILE A 49 0.68 -7.60 -6.68
C ILE A 49 1.87 -7.38 -5.75
N LEU A 50 1.68 -7.43 -4.43
CA LEU A 50 2.74 -7.27 -3.44
C LEU A 50 3.82 -8.34 -3.59
N GLU A 51 3.44 -9.60 -3.81
CA GLU A 51 4.40 -10.67 -4.08
C GLU A 51 5.22 -10.43 -5.35
N LYS A 52 4.57 -9.97 -6.44
CA LYS A 52 5.27 -9.63 -7.69
C LYS A 52 6.27 -8.50 -7.48
N ILE A 53 5.91 -7.46 -6.73
CA ILE A 53 6.80 -6.34 -6.39
C ILE A 53 7.97 -6.84 -5.53
N ALA A 54 7.68 -7.61 -4.48
CA ALA A 54 8.69 -8.17 -3.59
C ALA A 54 9.69 -9.05 -4.38
N LYS A 55 9.20 -10.02 -5.17
CA LYS A 55 10.04 -10.89 -6.02
C LYS A 55 10.90 -10.08 -6.99
N ARG A 56 10.37 -8.99 -7.55
CA ARG A 56 11.10 -8.14 -8.50
C ARG A 56 12.21 -7.32 -7.87
N TYR A 57 12.02 -6.83 -6.64
CA TYR A 57 12.92 -5.84 -6.03
C TYR A 57 13.71 -6.34 -4.81
N ALA A 58 13.41 -7.53 -4.27
CA ALA A 58 14.06 -8.07 -3.07
C ALA A 58 15.59 -8.09 -3.12
N GLY A 59 16.18 -8.34 -4.29
CA GLY A 59 17.64 -8.35 -4.47
C GLY A 59 18.26 -6.99 -4.81
N HIS A 60 17.47 -5.92 -4.95
CA HIS A 60 18.02 -4.63 -5.39
C HIS A 60 18.63 -3.87 -4.21
N PRO A 61 19.89 -3.41 -4.26
CA PRO A 61 20.61 -2.77 -3.13
C PRO A 61 20.07 -1.38 -2.73
N LYS A 62 18.96 -0.95 -3.31
CA LYS A 62 18.27 0.32 -3.01
C LYS A 62 16.83 0.11 -2.58
N PHE A 63 16.39 -1.14 -2.52
CA PHE A 63 15.07 -1.48 -2.03
C PHE A 63 15.13 -1.48 -0.50
N TRP A 64 14.43 -0.53 0.12
CA TRP A 64 14.36 -0.40 1.59
C TRP A 64 13.22 -1.21 2.17
N GLY A 65 12.07 -1.18 1.49
CA GLY A 65 10.89 -1.88 1.96
C GLY A 65 9.69 -1.71 1.06
N LEU A 66 8.60 -2.33 1.50
CA LEU A 66 7.31 -2.36 0.83
C LEU A 66 6.22 -1.95 1.82
N GLN A 67 5.55 -0.84 1.53
CA GLN A 67 4.34 -0.44 2.23
C GLN A 67 3.14 -1.15 1.60
N ILE A 68 2.55 -2.06 2.36
CA ILE A 68 1.52 -2.99 1.86
C ILE A 68 0.15 -2.35 1.64
N ILE A 69 -0.10 -1.20 2.28
CA ILE A 69 -1.35 -0.44 2.17
C ILE A 69 -1.12 1.02 2.58
N ASN A 70 -1.66 1.96 1.80
CA ASN A 70 -1.69 3.38 2.17
C ASN A 70 -3.03 3.77 2.81
N GLU A 71 -2.97 4.51 3.92
CA GLU A 71 -4.11 5.13 4.62
C GLU A 71 -5.39 4.26 4.73
N PRO A 72 -5.31 3.01 5.22
CA PRO A 72 -6.54 2.30 5.54
C PRO A 72 -7.32 3.06 6.63
N PRO A 73 -8.66 3.08 6.59
CA PRO A 73 -9.46 3.78 7.59
C PRO A 73 -9.21 3.16 8.97
N VAL A 74 -8.88 4.01 9.94
CA VAL A 74 -8.73 3.60 11.34
C VAL A 74 -10.12 3.38 11.92
N LYS A 75 -10.58 2.12 11.94
CA LYS A 75 -11.67 1.67 12.83
C LYS A 75 -11.17 0.72 13.92
N LEU A 76 -9.92 0.89 14.34
CA LEU A 76 -9.36 0.11 15.44
C LEU A 76 -9.72 0.80 16.76
N PHE A 77 -10.91 0.47 17.27
CA PHE A 77 -11.48 0.91 18.54
C PHE A 77 -11.73 2.43 18.69
N ASN A 78 -12.90 2.76 19.23
CA ASN A 78 -13.28 4.10 19.67
C ASN A 78 -12.49 4.52 20.94
N CYS A 79 -11.21 4.18 21.06
CA CYS A 79 -10.35 4.71 22.11
C CYS A 79 -9.91 6.11 21.70
N LYS A 80 -10.81 7.09 21.93
CA LYS A 80 -10.37 8.47 22.09
C LYS A 80 -9.26 8.45 23.13
N LEU A 81 -8.06 8.90 22.78
CA LEU A 81 -7.08 9.31 23.78
C LEU A 81 -7.80 10.36 24.63
N ARG A 82 -8.20 9.97 25.85
CA ARG A 82 -8.75 10.91 26.82
C ARG A 82 -7.65 11.94 27.07
N LYS A 83 -7.94 13.20 26.76
CA LYS A 83 -7.17 14.32 27.28
C LYS A 83 -7.31 14.36 28.79
#